data_AF-A0A7V9H7R3-F1
#
_entry.id   AF-A0A7V9H7R3-F1
#
_cell.length_a   1.000
_cell.length_b   1.000
_cell.length_c   1.000
_cell.angle_alpha   90.00
_cell.angle_beta   90.00
_cell.angle_gamma   90.00
#
_symmetry.space_group_name_H-M   'P 1'
#
loop_
_entity.id
_entity.type
_entity.pdbx_description
1 polymer ?
#
loop_
_entity_poly.entity_id
_entity_poly.type
_entity_poly.pdbx_seq_one_letter_code
_entity_poly.pdbx_strand_id
1 'polypeptide(L)'
;MSSAGLSEAEATERTLREQLADLVRARSRAEREARRLADRGSLAGADASLEEIAGRYRAQAGRLGEEVDGLRTSLREQEARVEHLRAEASGA
;
A
#
# COMPACT_ATOMS: atom_id res chain seq x y z
N MET A 1 -19.01 27.38 3.43
CA MET A 1 -17.98 26.32 3.32
C MET A 1 -16.98 26.74 2.25
N SER A 2 -15.67 26.78 2.53
CA SER A 2 -14.71 27.37 1.59
C SER A 2 -14.21 26.36 0.56
N SER A 3 -14.05 26.80 -0.69
CA SER A 3 -13.37 26.05 -1.77
C SER A 3 -11.99 25.51 -1.36
N ALA A 4 -11.34 26.13 -0.36
CA ALA A 4 -10.07 25.67 0.17
C ALA A 4 -10.16 24.32 0.91
N GLY A 5 -11.25 24.07 1.65
CA GLY A 5 -11.44 22.81 2.39
C GLY A 5 -11.66 21.61 1.48
N LEU A 6 -12.38 21.80 0.36
CA LEU A 6 -12.53 20.76 -0.66
C LEU A 6 -11.20 20.47 -1.37
N SER A 7 -10.46 21.52 -1.77
CA SER A 7 -9.16 21.37 -2.43
C SER A 7 -8.14 20.62 -1.55
N GLU A 8 -8.08 20.94 -0.26
CA GLU A 8 -7.22 20.25 0.70
C GLU A 8 -7.60 18.76 0.86
N ALA A 9 -8.90 18.46 0.89
CA ALA A 9 -9.39 17.10 0.99
C ALA A 9 -9.04 16.27 -0.27
N GLU A 10 -9.20 16.86 -1.47
CA GLU A 10 -8.82 16.21 -2.73
C GLU A 10 -7.29 16.03 -2.86
N ALA A 11 -6.50 16.96 -2.33
CA ALA A 11 -5.04 16.81 -2.27
C ALA A 11 -4.63 15.65 -1.36
N THR A 12 -5.27 15.53 -0.20
CA THR A 12 -5.03 14.42 0.75
C THR A 12 -5.41 13.07 0.12
N GLU A 13 -6.57 12.99 -0.54
CA GLU A 13 -7.03 11.79 -1.26
C GLU A 13 -6.02 11.35 -2.33
N ARG A 14 -5.45 12.30 -3.08
CA ARG A 14 -4.42 12.03 -4.10
C ARG A 14 -3.15 11.47 -3.46
N THR A 15 -2.66 12.07 -2.39
CA THR A 15 -1.48 11.58 -1.65
C THR A 15 -1.70 10.15 -1.13
N LEU A 16 -2.88 9.86 -0.56
CA LEU A 16 -3.21 8.51 -0.08
C LEU A 16 -3.21 7.48 -1.22
N ARG A 17 -3.72 7.84 -2.41
CA ARG A 17 -3.66 6.97 -3.59
C ARG A 17 -2.24 6.70 -4.07
N GLU A 18 -1.39 7.72 -4.07
CA GLU A 18 0.02 7.59 -4.44
C GLU A 18 0.76 6.67 -3.47
N GLN A 19 0.61 6.90 -2.16
CA GLN A 19 1.16 6.04 -1.11
C GLN A 19 0.68 4.59 -1.24
N LEU A 20 -0.62 4.38 -1.50
CA LEU A 20 -1.18 3.04 -1.69
C LEU A 20 -0.55 2.34 -2.90
N ALA A 21 -0.38 3.05 -4.00
CA ALA A 21 0.26 2.51 -5.19
C ALA A 21 1.73 2.13 -4.93
N ASP A 22 2.46 2.93 -4.17
CA ASP A 22 3.84 2.63 -3.76
C ASP A 22 3.93 1.40 -2.85
N LEU A 23 3.07 1.30 -1.84
CA LEU A 23 3.04 0.14 -0.94
C LEU A 23 2.68 -1.15 -1.68
N VAL A 24 1.70 -1.10 -2.59
CA VAL A 24 1.34 -2.25 -3.43
C VAL A 24 2.54 -2.69 -4.29
N ARG A 25 3.27 -1.74 -4.89
CA ARG A 25 4.50 -2.03 -5.65
C ARG A 25 5.59 -2.64 -4.77
N ALA A 26 5.82 -2.08 -3.58
CA ALA A 26 6.81 -2.55 -2.63
C ALA A 26 6.50 -3.97 -2.14
N ARG A 27 5.24 -4.24 -1.79
CA ARG A 27 4.76 -5.57 -1.38
C ARG A 27 4.99 -6.58 -2.48
N SER A 28 4.56 -6.26 -3.70
CA SER A 28 4.72 -7.14 -4.87
C SER A 28 6.20 -7.43 -5.17
N ARG A 29 7.09 -6.44 -4.96
CA ARG A 29 8.54 -6.65 -5.06
C ARG A 29 9.06 -7.62 -4.00
N ALA A 30 8.65 -7.47 -2.74
CA ALA A 30 9.05 -8.36 -1.65
C ALA A 30 8.56 -9.81 -1.89
N GLU A 31 7.33 -10.00 -2.39
CA GLU A 31 6.81 -11.33 -2.76
C GLU A 31 7.62 -11.99 -3.88
N ARG A 32 7.95 -11.23 -4.94
CA ARG A 32 8.79 -11.73 -6.04
C ARG A 32 10.19 -12.12 -5.57
N GLU A 33 10.76 -11.31 -4.69
CA GLU A 33 12.08 -11.54 -4.12
C GLU A 33 12.10 -12.80 -3.26
N ALA A 34 11.13 -12.95 -2.36
CA ALA A 34 10.94 -14.14 -1.55
C ALA A 34 10.83 -15.41 -2.42
N ARG A 35 10.02 -15.35 -3.49
CA ARG A 35 9.85 -16.49 -4.40
C ARG A 35 11.15 -16.85 -5.11
N ARG A 36 11.85 -15.86 -5.67
CA ARG A 36 13.11 -16.09 -6.37
C ARG A 36 14.17 -16.72 -5.46
N LEU A 37 14.26 -16.28 -4.21
CA LEU A 37 15.21 -16.81 -3.24
C LEU A 37 14.85 -18.22 -2.79
N ALA A 38 13.57 -18.50 -2.56
CA ALA A 38 13.08 -19.84 -2.24
C ALA A 38 13.34 -20.83 -3.39
N ASP A 39 13.05 -20.43 -4.63
CA ASP A 39 13.30 -21.24 -5.82
C ASP A 39 14.80 -21.59 -5.92
N ARG A 40 15.69 -20.61 -5.68
CA ARG A 40 17.14 -20.85 -5.63
C ARG A 40 17.58 -21.71 -4.45
N GLY A 41 16.99 -21.50 -3.28
CA GLY A 41 17.26 -22.28 -2.05
C GLY A 41 16.86 -23.75 -2.17
N SER A 42 15.93 -24.08 -3.07
CA SER A 42 15.52 -25.46 -3.32
C SER A 42 16.49 -26.29 -4.17
N LEU A 43 17.53 -25.67 -4.75
CA LEU A 43 18.51 -26.36 -5.59
C LEU A 43 19.50 -27.17 -4.74
N ALA A 44 19.96 -28.30 -5.26
CA ALA A 44 20.97 -29.13 -4.60
C ALA A 44 22.28 -28.34 -4.40
N GLY A 45 22.80 -28.32 -3.17
CA GLY A 45 23.99 -27.56 -2.81
C GLY A 45 23.76 -26.05 -2.64
N ALA A 46 22.51 -25.58 -2.66
CA ALA A 46 22.20 -24.19 -2.37
C ALA A 46 22.55 -23.84 -0.91
N ASP A 47 22.92 -22.58 -0.71
CA ASP A 47 23.22 -22.04 0.62
C ASP A 47 21.94 -21.95 1.46
N ALA A 48 21.97 -22.48 2.68
CA ALA A 48 20.82 -22.49 3.60
C ALA A 48 20.33 -21.07 3.98
N SER A 49 21.20 -20.05 3.89
CA SER A 49 20.82 -18.65 4.13
C SER A 49 19.80 -18.12 3.11
N LEU A 50 19.68 -18.71 1.92
CA LEU A 50 18.71 -18.29 0.91
C LEU A 50 17.27 -18.45 1.41
N GLU A 51 16.96 -19.55 2.11
CA GLU A 51 15.62 -19.76 2.66
C GLU A 51 15.35 -18.80 3.83
N GLU A 52 16.36 -18.50 4.65
CA GLU A 52 16.24 -17.50 5.71
C GLU A 52 15.93 -16.10 5.14
N ILE A 53 16.67 -15.67 4.12
CA ILE A 53 16.45 -14.39 3.46
C ILE A 53 15.07 -14.37 2.78
N ALA A 54 14.66 -15.47 2.14
CA ALA A 54 13.31 -15.61 1.58
C ALA A 54 12.24 -15.41 2.67
N GLY A 55 12.42 -16.02 3.84
CA GLY A 55 11.55 -15.83 5.00
C GLY A 55 11.44 -14.37 5.45
N ARG A 56 12.55 -13.63 5.48
CA ARG A 56 12.54 -12.19 5.82
C ARG A 56 11.73 -11.36 4.81
N TYR A 57 11.85 -11.65 3.52
CA TYR A 57 11.04 -10.99 2.48
C TYR A 57 9.55 -11.37 2.57
N ARG A 58 9.20 -12.61 2.89
CA ARG A 58 7.79 -13.00 3.16
C ARG A 58 7.22 -12.21 4.34
N ALA A 59 7.97 -12.09 5.43
CA ALA A 59 7.56 -11.31 6.58
C ALA A 59 7.41 -9.81 6.25
N GLN A 60 8.31 -9.26 5.43
CA GLN A 60 8.19 -7.90 4.92
C GLN A 60 6.93 -7.70 4.07
N ALA A 61 6.63 -8.63 3.15
CA ALA A 61 5.41 -8.58 2.34
C ALA A 61 4.15 -8.66 3.21
N GLY A 62 4.17 -9.43 4.31
CA GLY A 62 3.11 -9.48 5.30
C GLY A 62 2.83 -8.11 5.93
N ARG A 63 3.88 -7.48 6.50
CA ARG A 63 3.76 -6.13 7.10
C ARG A 63 3.28 -5.08 6.10
N LEU A 64 3.80 -5.10 4.88
CA LEU A 64 3.33 -4.20 3.81
C LEU A 64 1.87 -4.47 3.43
N GLY A 65 1.39 -5.72 3.56
CA GLY A 65 -0.01 -6.07 3.38
C GLY A 65 -0.92 -5.42 4.43
N GLU A 66 -0.53 -5.51 5.70
CA GLU A 66 -1.25 -4.86 6.81
C GLU A 66 -1.30 -3.34 6.62
N GLU A 67 -0.19 -2.72 6.20
CA GLU A 67 -0.12 -1.28 5.92
C GLU A 67 -1.01 -0.88 4.74
N VAL A 68 -1.04 -1.68 3.66
CA VAL A 68 -1.95 -1.50 2.52
C VAL A 68 -3.41 -1.52 2.97
N ASP A 69 -3.79 -2.45 3.84
CA ASP A 69 -5.18 -2.58 4.30
C ASP A 69 -5.58 -1.43 5.25
N GLY A 70 -4.66 -0.98 6.10
CA GLY A 70 -4.83 0.26 6.88
C GLY A 70 -5.05 1.47 5.98
N LEU A 71 -4.16 1.67 4.99
CA LEU A 71 -4.23 2.82 4.10
C LEU A 71 -5.48 2.81 3.20
N ARG A 72 -5.94 1.63 2.77
CA ARG A 72 -7.23 1.47 2.07
C ARG A 72 -8.41 1.92 2.92
N THR A 73 -8.36 1.69 4.23
CA THR A 73 -9.41 2.14 5.15
C THR A 73 -9.41 3.67 5.23
N SER A 74 -8.24 4.27 5.46
CA SER A 74 -8.09 5.73 5.46
C SER A 74 -8.48 6.38 4.13
N LEU A 75 -8.17 5.75 2.99
CA LEU A 75 -8.57 6.26 1.67
C LEU A 75 -10.11 6.27 1.52
N ARG A 76 -10.81 5.23 1.95
CA ARG A 76 -12.29 5.20 1.89
C ARG A 76 -12.93 6.29 2.74
N GLU A 77 -12.40 6.51 3.95
CA GLU A 77 -12.87 7.59 4.83
C GLU A 77 -12.64 8.97 4.19
N GLN A 78 -11.49 9.16 3.54
CA GLN A 78 -11.17 10.39 2.84
C GLN A 78 -12.04 10.60 1.59
N GLU A 79 -12.31 9.54 0.82
CA GLU A 79 -13.22 9.58 -0.33
C GLU A 79 -14.63 9.98 0.10
N ALA A 80 -15.14 9.42 1.20
CA ALA A 80 -16.44 9.80 1.77
C ALA A 80 -16.46 11.28 2.22
N ARG A 81 -15.37 11.77 2.82
CA ARG A 81 -15.23 13.19 3.19
C ARG A 81 -15.26 14.09 1.96
N VAL A 82 -14.55 13.76 0.89
CA VAL A 82 -14.54 14.54 -0.35
C VAL A 82 -15.93 14.56 -0.98
N GLU A 83 -16.62 13.43 -1.03
CA GLU A 83 -18.00 13.36 -1.53
C GLU A 83 -18.95 14.26 -0.74
N HIS A 84 -18.87 14.22 0.59
CA HIS A 84 -19.68 15.10 1.44
C HIS A 84 -19.42 16.59 1.16
N LEU A 85 -18.15 17.00 1.08
CA LEU A 85 -17.77 18.39 0.78
C LEU A 85 -18.23 18.83 -0.62
N ARG A 86 -18.21 17.93 -1.61
CA ARG A 86 -18.73 18.22 -2.96
C ARG A 86 -20.24 18.42 -2.95
N ALA A 87 -20.97 17.60 -2.20
CA ALA A 87 -22.42 17.75 -2.07
C ALA A 87 -22.80 19.08 -1.43
N GLU A 88 -22.10 19.48 -0.35
CA GLU A 88 -22.30 20.77 0.30
C GLU A 88 -21.98 21.96 -0.62
N ALA A 89 -20.92 21.86 -1.43
CA ALA A 89 -20.55 22.90 -2.37
C ALA A 89 -21.52 23.04 -3.55
N SER A 90 -22.25 21.97 -3.90
CA SER A 90 -23.20 21.94 -5.02
C SER A 90 -24.63 22.34 -4.62
N GLY A 91 -24.96 22.27 -3.33
CA GLY A 91 -26.26 22.67 -2.77
C GLY A 91 -26.30 24.08 -2.18
N ALA A 92 -25.17 24.79 -2.17
CA ALA A 92 -25.02 26.20 -1.78
C ALA A 92 -25.05 27.12 -3.00
#